data_AF-A0A8X7RG64-F1
#
_entry.id   AF-A0A8X7RG64-F1
#
_cell.length_a   1.000
_cell.length_b   1.000
_cell.length_c   1.000
_cell.angle_alpha   90.00
_cell.angle_beta   90.00
_cell.angle_gamma   90.00
#
_symmetry.space_group_name_H-M   'P 1'
#
loop_
_entity.id
_entity.type
_entity.pdbx_description
1 polymer ?
#
loop_
_entity_poly.entity_id
_entity_poly.type
_entity_poly.pdbx_seq_one_letter_code
_entity_poly.pdbx_strand_id
1 'polypeptide(L)' 'MEATSTKPMEKLQDMFEIRKQDHELRKQDLELKKQDFEMKEKLNKQHMLETLLAKKEPLSESEIALKNKLISDILS' A
#
# COMPACT_ATOMS: atom_id res chain seq x y z
N MET A 1 34.12 26.95 -37.54
CA MET A 1 34.34 26.14 -36.32
C MET A 1 32.98 25.70 -35.83
N GLU A 2 32.78 24.39 -35.79
CA GLU A 2 31.48 23.71 -35.75
C GLU A 2 30.77 23.90 -34.41
N ALA A 3 29.53 24.41 -34.45
CA ALA A 3 28.64 24.47 -33.31
C ALA A 3 27.36 23.70 -33.63
N THR A 4 27.44 22.37 -33.75
CA THR A 4 26.25 21.53 -33.94
C THR A 4 26.24 20.22 -33.14
N SER A 5 27.15 20.03 -32.17
CA SER A 5 27.23 18.77 -31.42
C SER A 5 26.48 18.73 -30.08
N THR A 6 25.94 19.85 -29.57
CA THR A 6 25.34 19.91 -28.21
C THR A 6 23.88 19.45 -28.15
N LYS A 7 23.05 19.76 -29.16
CA LYS A 7 21.61 19.39 -29.16
C LYS A 7 21.32 17.88 -29.04
N PRO A 8 22.11 16.97 -29.65
CA PRO A 8 21.89 15.53 -29.47
C PRO A 8 22.25 15.05 -28.05
N MET A 9 23.25 15.65 -27.42
CA MET A 9 23.70 15.28 -26.07
C MET A 9 22.70 15.71 -25.00
N GLU A 10 22.14 16.92 -25.13
CA GLU A 10 21.09 17.44 -24.24
C GLU A 10 19.85 16.52 -24.26
N LYS A 11 19.36 16.13 -25.44
CA LYS A 11 18.22 15.20 -25.58
C LYS A 11 18.47 13.84 -24.93
N LEU A 12 19.70 13.33 -25.04
CA LEU A 12 20.07 12.06 -24.38
C LEU A 12 20.05 12.23 -22.86
N GLN A 13 20.56 13.35 -22.36
CA GLN A 13 20.57 13.67 -20.94
C GLN A 13 19.15 13.80 -20.37
N ASP A 14 18.27 14.53 -21.06
CA ASP A 14 16.85 14.63 -20.71
C ASP A 14 16.19 13.25 -20.64
N MET A 15 16.47 12.38 -21.62
CA MET A 15 15.92 11.02 -21.63
C MET A 15 16.43 10.15 -20.47
N PHE A 16 17.68 10.33 -20.04
CA PHE A 16 18.20 9.65 -18.85
C PHE A 16 17.52 10.17 -17.58
N GLU A 17 17.30 11.47 -17.48
CA GLU A 17 16.62 12.10 -16.35
C GLU A 17 15.16 11.66 -16.25
N ILE A 18 14.42 11.65 -17.37
CA ILE A 18 13.04 11.14 -17.44
C ILE A 18 12.98 9.68 -16.99
N ARG A 19 13.88 8.82 -17.50
CA ARG A 19 13.91 7.39 -17.11
C ARG A 19 14.23 7.22 -15.63
N LYS A 20 15.12 8.05 -15.08
CA LYS A 20 15.46 8.02 -13.66
C LYS A 20 14.25 8.44 -12.81
N GLN A 21 13.56 9.51 -13.19
CA GLN A 21 12.36 9.99 -12.51
C GLN A 21 11.23 8.96 -12.56
N ASP A 22 10.97 8.36 -13.72
CA ASP A 22 9.93 7.35 -13.89
C ASP A 22 10.19 6.12 -13.00
N HIS A 23 11.45 5.65 -12.94
CA HIS A 23 11.81 4.56 -12.05
C HIS A 23 11.59 4.91 -10.56
N GLU A 24 11.89 6.14 -10.15
CA GLU A 24 11.65 6.60 -8.79
C GLU A 24 10.15 6.71 -8.47
N LEU A 25 9.36 7.22 -9.41
CA LEU A 25 7.90 7.30 -9.28
C LEU A 25 7.28 5.90 -9.14
N ARG A 26 7.74 4.91 -9.93
CA ARG A 26 7.28 3.52 -9.80
C ARG A 26 7.61 2.92 -8.44
N LYS A 27 8.80 3.23 -7.89
CA LYS A 27 9.16 2.80 -6.54
C LYS A 27 8.23 3.40 -5.49
N GLN A 28 7.93 4.69 -5.58
CA GLN A 28 7.00 5.36 -4.67
C GLN A 28 5.59 4.79 -4.79
N ASP A 29 5.08 4.56 -6.00
CA ASP A 29 3.77 3.95 -6.23
C ASP A 29 3.66 2.54 -5.62
N LEU A 30 4.71 1.72 -5.76
CA LEU A 30 4.75 0.40 -5.13
C LEU A 30 4.73 0.48 -3.61
N GLU A 31 5.46 1.43 -3.02
CA GLU A 31 5.48 1.61 -1.57
C GLU A 31 4.11 2.08 -1.04
N LEU A 32 3.48 3.04 -1.72
CA LEU A 32 2.13 3.50 -1.38
C LEU A 32 1.10 2.37 -1.49
N LYS A 33 1.19 1.52 -2.52
CA LYS A 33 0.32 0.35 -2.66
C LYS A 33 0.50 -0.64 -1.53
N LYS A 34 1.73 -0.91 -1.09
CA LYS A 34 1.96 -1.79 0.07
C LYS A 34 1.30 -1.23 1.32
N GLN A 35 1.49 0.06 1.60
CA GLN A 35 0.87 0.73 2.73
C GLN A 35 -0.67 0.68 2.65
N ASP A 36 -1.26 0.90 1.47
CA ASP A 36 -2.71 0.78 1.25
C ASP A 36 -3.22 -0.65 1.53
N PHE A 37 -2.49 -1.68 1.07
CA PHE A 37 -2.83 -3.07 1.38
C PHE A 37 -2.79 -3.37 2.89
N GLU A 38 -1.74 -2.92 3.58
CA GLU A 38 -1.63 -3.09 5.03
C GLU A 38 -2.75 -2.38 5.79
N MET A 39 -3.09 -1.15 5.38
CA MET A 39 -4.20 -0.40 5.98
C MET A 39 -5.55 -1.06 5.71
N LYS A 40 -5.79 -1.57 4.49
CA LYS A 40 -7.00 -2.32 4.14
C LYS A 40 -7.13 -3.60 4.94
N GLU A 41 -6.04 -4.33 5.16
CA GLU A 41 -6.07 -5.54 5.99
C GLU A 41 -6.46 -5.20 7.43
N LYS A 42 -5.87 -4.15 8.02
CA LYS A 42 -6.23 -3.66 9.36
C LYS A 42 -7.69 -3.24 9.45
N LEU A 43 -8.17 -2.48 8.47
CA LEU A 43 -9.56 -2.03 8.41
C LEU A 43 -10.54 -3.21 8.29
N ASN A 44 -10.19 -4.21 7.48
CA ASN A 44 -11.02 -5.41 7.32
C ASN A 44 -11.12 -6.22 8.62
N LYS A 45 -10.01 -6.36 9.37
CA LYS A 45 -10.01 -6.98 10.70
C LYS A 45 -10.90 -6.22 11.69
N GLN A 46 -10.80 -4.89 11.69
CA GLN A 46 -11.64 -4.03 12.53
C GLN A 46 -13.12 -4.17 12.18
N HIS A 47 -13.47 -4.08 10.90
CA HIS A 47 -14.85 -4.21 10.44
C HIS A 47 -15.47 -5.58 10.77
N MET A 48 -14.67 -6.65 10.63
CA MET A 48 -15.11 -7.99 11.03
C MET A 48 -15.35 -8.10 12.53
N LEU A 49 -14.50 -7.48 13.36
CA LEU A 49 -14.69 -7.42 14.81
C LEU A 49 -15.96 -6.62 15.17
N GLU A 50 -16.16 -5.45 14.56
CA GLU A 50 -17.38 -4.63 14.74
C GLU A 50 -18.64 -5.43 14.39
N THR A 51 -18.61 -6.18 13.29
CA THR A 51 -19.73 -7.02 12.87
C THR A 51 -20.05 -8.09 13.91
N LEU A 52 -19.03 -8.74 14.48
CA LEU A 52 -19.21 -9.72 15.56
C LEU A 52 -19.75 -9.08 16.85
N LEU A 53 -19.29 -7.86 17.18
CA LEU A 53 -19.75 -7.13 18.36
C LEU A 53 -21.18 -6.59 18.22
N ALA A 54 -21.60 -6.29 16.99
CA ALA A 54 -22.95 -5.79 16.69
C ALA A 54 -24.02 -6.90 16.65
N LYS A 55 -23.63 -8.18 16.66
CA LYS A 55 -24.58 -9.29 16.67
C LYS A 55 -25.43 -9.25 17.94
N LYS A 56 -26.75 -9.32 17.74
CA LYS A 56 -27.74 -9.35 18.82
C LYS A 56 -27.94 -10.76 19.41
N GLU A 57 -27.56 -11.77 18.66
CA GLU A 57 -27.61 -13.17 19.07
C GLU A 57 -26.32 -13.55 19.83
N PRO A 58 -26.38 -14.54 20.73
CA PRO A 58 -25.18 -15.09 21.35
C PRO A 58 -24.22 -15.61 20.27
N LEU A 59 -22.95 -15.24 20.39
CA LEU A 59 -21.91 -15.75 19.50
C LEU A 59 -21.71 -17.24 19.73
N SER A 60 -21.57 -17.99 18.64
CA SER A 60 -21.11 -19.38 18.69
C SER A 60 -19.67 -19.47 19.21
N GLU A 61 -19.26 -20.66 19.65
CA GLU A 61 -17.90 -20.89 20.15
C GLU A 61 -16.82 -20.48 19.14
N SER A 62 -17.02 -20.80 17.86
CA SER A 62 -16.10 -20.41 16.79
C SER A 62 -16.02 -18.89 16.59
N GLU A 63 -17.13 -18.17 16.75
CA GLU A 63 -17.17 -16.71 16.66
C GLU A 63 -16.53 -16.04 17.87
N ILE A 64 -16.67 -16.63 19.06
CA ILE A 64 -15.97 -16.17 20.26
C ILE A 64 -14.46 -16.35 20.07
N ALA A 65 -14.02 -17.51 19.58
CA ALA A 65 -12.60 -17.76 19.29
C ALA A 65 -12.06 -16.76 18.26
N LEU A 66 -12.81 -16.50 17.17
CA LEU A 66 -12.44 -15.52 16.16
C LEU A 66 -12.38 -14.10 16.74
N LYS A 67 -13.38 -13.69 17.51
CA LYS A 67 -13.42 -12.38 18.18
C LYS A 67 -12.20 -12.17 19.06
N ASN A 68 -11.85 -13.16 19.89
CA ASN A 68 -10.69 -13.08 20.77
C ASN A 68 -9.38 -12.98 19.98
N LYS A 69 -9.26 -13.75 18.89
CA LYS A 69 -8.10 -13.66 17.99
C LYS A 69 -8.00 -12.26 17.36
N LEU A 70 -9.09 -11.71 16.84
CA LEU A 70 -9.10 -10.38 16.23
C LEU A 70 -8.73 -9.28 17.24
N ILE A 71 -9.22 -9.37 18.48
CA ILE A 71 -8.84 -8.45 19.55
C ILE A 71 -7.33 -8.54 19.82
N SER A 72 -6.78 -9.75 19.91
CA SER A 72 -5.34 -9.95 20.10
C SER A 72 -4.53 -9.40 18.92
N ASP A 73 -4.95 -9.65 17.68
CA ASP A 73 -4.27 -9.21 16.47
C ASP A 73 -4.30 -7.68 16.30
N ILE A 74 -5.32 -6.99 16.84
CA ILE A 74 -5.47 -5.53 16.78
C ILE A 74 -4.72 -4.83 17.92
N LEU A 75 -4.65 -5.44 19.10
CA LEU A 75 -4.05 -4.84 20.31
C LEU A 75 -2.59 -5.24 20.55
N SER A 76 -2.08 -6.25 19.85
CA SER A 76 -0.66 -6.64 19.86
C SER A 76 0.20 -5.71 19.01
#